data_AF-A0A1H7TKB7-F1
#
_entry.id   AF-A0A1H7TKB7-F1
#
_cell.length_a   1.000
_cell.length_b   1.000
_cell.length_c   1.000
_cell.angle_alpha   90.00
_cell.angle_beta   90.00
_cell.angle_gamma   90.00
#
_symmetry.space_group_name_H-M   'P 1'
#
loop_
_entity.id
_entity.type
_entity.pdbx_description
1 polymer ?
#
loop_
_entity_poly.entity_id
_entity_poly.type
_entity_poly.pdbx_seq_one_letter_code
_entity_poly.pdbx_strand_id
1 'polypeptide(L)' 'MRVKVKILCKDCGERFVLRGKKEQGRIETGFKQCLCNNRDHFDIEEDF' A
#
# COMPACT_ATOMS: atom_id res chain seq x y z
N MET A 1 -12.33 -7.08 7.16
CA MET A 1 -12.68 -5.66 7.43
C MET A 1 -12.08 -4.78 6.33
N ARG A 2 -12.74 -3.70 5.88
CA ARG A 2 -12.10 -2.74 4.97
C ARG A 2 -11.35 -1.70 5.79
N VAL A 3 -10.08 -1.47 5.47
CA VAL A 3 -9.20 -0.52 6.17
C VAL A 3 -8.61 0.48 5.19
N LYS A 4 -8.32 1.69 5.67
CA LYS A 4 -7.59 2.68 4.89
C LYS A 4 -6.09 2.40 5.04
N VAL A 5 -5.36 2.50 3.94
CA VAL A 5 -3.95 2.09 3.89
C VAL A 5 -3.16 3.18 3.18
N LYS A 6 -2.01 3.53 3.74
CA LYS A 6 -1.01 4.39 3.12
C LYS A 6 0.09 3.52 2.52
N ILE A 7 0.46 3.81 1.28
CA ILE A 7 1.54 3.14 0.57
C ILE A 7 2.58 4.19 0.19
N LEU A 8 3.83 3.98 0.56
CA LEU A 8 4.97 4.83 0.19
C LEU A 8 5.92 4.05 -0.71
N CYS A 9 6.17 4.56 -1.92
CA CYS A 9 7.22 4.06 -2.79
C CYS A 9 8.60 4.49 -2.29
N LYS A 10 9.50 3.54 -2.02
CA LYS A 10 10.87 3.85 -1.57
C LYS A 10 11.80 4.32 -2.68
N ASP A 11 11.46 4.02 -3.93
CA ASP A 11 12.29 4.39 -5.08
C ASP A 11 12.07 5.84 -5.52
N CYS A 12 10.82 6.32 -5.54
CA CYS A 12 10.49 7.67 -6.00
C CYS A 12 9.85 8.57 -4.93
N GLY A 13 9.48 8.04 -3.77
CA GLY A 13 8.86 8.79 -2.68
C GLY A 13 7.34 9.03 -2.83
N GLU A 14 6.71 8.51 -3.88
CA GLU A 14 5.28 8.72 -4.15
C GLU A 14 4.40 8.06 -3.08
N ARG A 15 3.30 8.72 -2.74
CA ARG A 15 2.37 8.27 -1.69
C ARG A 15 0.99 7.98 -2.26
N PHE A 16 0.45 6.80 -1.94
CA PHE A 16 -0.88 6.38 -2.34
C PHE A 16 -1.74 6.12 -1.11
N VAL A 17 -3.03 6.48 -1.18
CA VAL A 17 -4.02 6.17 -0.15
C VAL A 17 -5.11 5.34 -0.78
N LEU A 18 -5.28 4.11 -0.30
CA LEU A 18 -6.21 3.13 -0.85
C LEU A 18 -7.06 2.50 0.26
N ARG A 19 -8.09 1.75 -0.12
CA ARG A 19 -8.81 0.87 0.80
C ARG A 19 -8.37 -0.57 0.56
N GLY A 20 -7.78 -1.19 1.59
CA GLY A 20 -7.40 -2.59 1.61
C GLY A 20 -8.41 -3.47 2.34
N LYS A 21 -8.26 -4.78 2.17
CA LYS A 21 -8.98 -5.80 2.93
C LYS A 21 -8.05 -6.33 4.03
N LYS A 22 -8.46 -6.21 5.29
CA LYS A 22 -7.77 -6.80 6.44
C LYS A 22 -8.41 -8.13 6.80
N GLU A 23 -7.65 -9.21 6.69
CA GLU A 23 -8.03 -10.58 7.06
C GLU A 23 -6.91 -11.24 7.86
N GLN A 24 -7.25 -11.81 9.02
CA GLN A 24 -6.30 -12.51 9.91
C GLN A 24 -5.01 -11.72 10.22
N GLY A 25 -5.13 -10.40 10.38
CA GLY A 25 -3.99 -9.52 10.68
C GLY A 25 -3.14 -9.12 9.47
N ARG A 26 -3.41 -9.63 8.27
CA ARG A 26 -2.76 -9.21 7.02
C ARG A 26 -3.62 -8.22 6.26
N ILE A 27 -2.98 -7.26 5.59
CA ILE A 27 -3.65 -6.25 4.76
C ILE A 27 -3.37 -6.58 3.29
N GLU A 28 -4.43 -6.87 2.54
CA GLU A 28 -4.38 -7.02 1.09
C GLU A 28 -4.82 -5.71 0.43
N THR A 29 -3.94 -5.09 -0.37
CA THR A 29 -4.19 -3.78 -1.00
C THR A 29 -4.47 -3.87 -2.50
N GLY A 30 -4.09 -4.98 -3.16
CA GLY A 30 -4.14 -5.11 -4.62
C GLY A 30 -3.18 -4.19 -5.38
N PHE A 31 -2.33 -3.43 -4.68
CA PHE A 31 -1.35 -2.54 -5.27
C PHE A 31 -0.20 -3.38 -5.87
N LYS A 32 0.07 -3.22 -7.17
CA LYS A 32 1.05 -4.05 -7.91
C LYS A 32 2.28 -3.29 -8.38
N GLN A 33 2.14 -2.00 -8.68
CA GLN A 33 3.22 -1.22 -9.30
C GLN A 33 3.01 0.28 -9.03
N CYS A 34 4.11 0.98 -8.73
CA CYS A 34 4.15 2.43 -8.71
C CYS A 34 4.22 3.00 -10.14
N LEU A 35 3.87 4.28 -10.30
CA LEU A 35 4.02 5.02 -11.55
C LEU A 35 5.48 5.14 -12.01
N CYS A 36 6.45 5.04 -11.09
CA CYS A 36 7.88 5.00 -11.42
C CYS A 36 8.39 3.61 -11.88
N ASN A 37 7.49 2.65 -12.09
CA ASN A 37 7.77 1.24 -12.43
C ASN A 37 8.37 0.37 -11.32
N ASN A 38 8.54 0.87 -10.10
CA ASN A 38 8.85 0.03 -8.93
C ASN A 38 7.69 -0.96 -8.68
N ARG A 39 8.02 -2.21 -8.33
CA ARG A 39 7.07 -3.32 -8.08
C ARG A 39 7.17 -3.95 -6.69
N ASP A 40 8.23 -3.65 -5.95
CA ASP A 40 8.57 -4.42 -4.74
C ASP A 40 8.87 -3.52 -3.54
N HIS A 41 9.47 -2.34 -3.75
CA HIS A 41 9.92 -1.50 -2.64
C HIS A 41 8.83 -0.53 -2.15
N PHE A 42 7.86 -1.06 -1.42
CA PHE A 42 6.77 -0.31 -0.81
C PHE A 42 6.73 -0.46 0.71
N ASP A 43 6.55 0.65 1.41
CA ASP A 43 6.05 0.63 2.79
C ASP A 43 4.53 0.71 2.76
N ILE A 44 3.86 -0.19 3.48
CA ILE A 44 2.40 -0.27 3.56
C ILE A 44 1.99 -0.23 5.02
N GLU A 45 1.24 0.80 5.40
CA GLU A 45 0.79 1.03 6.77
C GLU A 45 -0.72 1.25 6.84
N GLU A 46 -1.35 0.80 7.92
CA GLU A 46 -2.75 1.12 8.22
C GLU A 46 -2.87 2.59 8.61
N ASP A 47 -3.82 3.30 7.98
CA ASP A 47 -4.12 4.69 8.30
C ASP A 47 -5.35 4.72 9.22
N PHE A 48 -5.11 5.03 10.51
CA PHE A 48 -6.12 5.13 11.56
C PHE A 48 -6.91 6.45 11.50
#